data_AF-A0A921QFQ9-F1
#
_entry.id   AF-A0A921QFQ9-F1
#
_cell.length_a   1.000
_cell.length_b   1.000
_cell.length_c   1.000
_cell.angle_alpha   90.00
_cell.angle_beta   90.00
_cell.angle_gamma   90.00
#
_symmetry.space_group_name_H-M   'P 1'
#
loop_
_entity.id
_entity.type
_entity.pdbx_description
1 polymer ?
#
loop_
_entity_poly.entity_id
_entity_poly.type
_entity_poly.pdbx_seq_one_letter_code
_entity_poly.pdbx_strand_id
1 'polypeptide(L)'
;MVIERTQARIDRDYQMADALLRSLNEAGYKIITILGEEILAKKYRIRMRGVDAPELKMASGKESRNALVKLIGGKRVTIYVYGQDQLGVMW
;
A
#
# COMPACT_ATOMS: atom_id res chain seq x y z
N MET A 1 8.87 -14.20 -8.80
CA MET A 1 8.27 -13.02 -9.47
C MET A 1 9.05 -11.71 -9.32
N VAL A 2 9.24 -11.12 -8.12
CA VAL A 2 9.96 -9.82 -8.03
C VAL A 2 11.45 -9.96 -8.34
N ILE A 3 12.12 -10.94 -7.72
CA ILE A 3 13.54 -11.24 -7.99
C ILE A 3 13.75 -11.57 -9.47
N GLU A 4 12.87 -12.39 -10.05
CA GLU A 4 12.90 -12.75 -11.49
C GLU A 4 12.70 -11.52 -12.39
N ARG A 5 11.83 -10.58 -12.02
CA ARG A 5 11.66 -9.32 -12.75
C ARG A 5 12.93 -8.47 -12.66
N THR A 6 13.53 -8.35 -11.48
CA THR A 6 14.79 -7.62 -11.29
C THR A 6 15.90 -8.22 -12.16
N GLN A 7 16.00 -9.55 -12.19
CA GLN A 7 16.94 -10.27 -13.04
C GLN A 7 16.65 -10.03 -14.53
N ALA A 8 15.41 -10.15 -14.98
CA ALA A 8 15.02 -9.85 -16.36
C ALA A 8 15.38 -8.40 -16.78
N ARG A 9 15.28 -7.42 -15.86
CA ARG A 9 15.75 -6.05 -16.12
C ARG A 9 17.26 -5.93 -16.23
N ILE A 10 18.03 -6.67 -15.40
CA ILE A 10 19.49 -6.73 -15.48
C ILE A 10 19.91 -7.32 -16.83
N ASP A 11 19.22 -8.37 -17.26
CA ASP A 11 19.47 -9.08 -18.52
C ASP A 11 18.89 -8.32 -19.74
N ARG A 12 18.29 -7.15 -19.52
CA ARG A 12 17.60 -6.31 -20.53
C ARG A 12 16.44 -7.00 -21.26
N ASP A 13 15.90 -8.07 -20.67
CA ASP A 13 14.65 -8.70 -21.09
C ASP A 13 13.45 -7.92 -20.52
N TYR A 14 13.15 -6.80 -21.17
CA TYR A 14 12.03 -5.95 -20.79
C TYR A 14 10.66 -6.62 -21.02
N GLN A 15 10.55 -7.56 -21.97
CA GLN A 15 9.30 -8.25 -22.25
C GLN A 15 8.90 -9.13 -21.06
N MET A 16 9.84 -9.93 -20.55
CA MET A 16 9.61 -10.76 -19.38
C MET A 16 9.39 -9.90 -18.13
N ALA A 17 10.16 -8.82 -17.95
CA ALA A 17 9.99 -7.92 -16.83
C ALA A 17 8.59 -7.27 -16.78
N ASP A 18 8.05 -6.88 -17.93
CA ASP A 18 6.72 -6.27 -18.06
C ASP A 18 5.60 -7.29 -17.90
N ALA A 19 5.77 -8.51 -18.42
CA ALA A 19 4.82 -9.60 -18.21
C ALA A 19 4.68 -9.95 -16.73
N LEU A 20 5.80 -10.04 -16.01
CA LEU A 20 5.83 -10.25 -14.56
C LEU A 20 5.14 -9.10 -13.81
N LEU A 21 5.37 -7.84 -14.23
CA LEU A 21 4.71 -6.68 -13.62
C LEU A 21 3.18 -6.72 -13.83
N ARG A 22 2.71 -7.11 -15.00
CA ARG A 22 1.27 -7.27 -15.28
C ARG A 22 0.64 -8.32 -14.38
N SER A 23 1.25 -9.50 -14.29
CA SER A 23 0.76 -10.57 -13.43
C SER A 23 0.73 -10.17 -11.93
N LEU A 24 1.73 -9.40 -11.46
CA LEU A 24 1.71 -8.85 -10.10
C LEU A 24 0.53 -7.88 -9.88
N ASN A 25 0.29 -7.00 -10.85
CA ASN A 25 -0.83 -6.05 -10.79
C ASN A 25 -2.18 -6.76 -10.78
N GLU A 26 -2.35 -7.80 -11.60
CA GLU A 26 -3.55 -8.64 -11.65
C GLU A 26 -3.80 -9.35 -10.31
N ALA A 27 -2.73 -9.81 -9.64
CA ALA A 27 -2.80 -10.37 -8.29
C ALA A 27 -3.04 -9.31 -7.18
N GLY A 28 -3.12 -8.02 -7.55
CA GLY A 28 -3.36 -6.90 -6.65
C GLY A 28 -2.12 -6.40 -5.90
N TYR A 29 -0.94 -6.85 -6.28
CA TYR A 29 0.33 -6.35 -5.75
C TYR A 29 0.88 -5.21 -6.60
N LYS A 30 1.75 -4.41 -5.98
CA LYS A 30 2.49 -3.32 -6.60
C LYS A 30 3.93 -3.36 -6.14
N ILE A 31 4.84 -2.97 -7.02
CA ILE A 31 6.23 -2.72 -6.64
C ILE A 31 6.32 -1.25 -6.22
N ILE A 32 6.82 -1.01 -5.02
CA ILE A 32 7.13 0.33 -4.51
C ILE A 32 8.61 0.41 -4.18
N THR A 33 9.20 1.58 -4.36
CA THR A 33 10.60 1.82 -3.99
C THR A 33 10.65 2.54 -2.67
N ILE A 34 11.28 1.94 -1.66
CA ILE A 34 11.52 2.55 -0.35
C ILE A 34 13.04 2.51 -0.13
N LEU A 35 13.65 3.68 0.11
CA LEU A 35 15.10 3.81 0.35
C LEU A 35 15.98 3.17 -0.74
N GLY A 36 15.50 3.14 -1.99
CA GLY A 36 16.23 2.55 -3.13
C GLY A 36 15.96 1.05 -3.34
N GLU A 37 15.25 0.39 -2.44
CA GLU A 37 14.90 -1.03 -2.55
C GLU A 37 13.51 -1.21 -3.17
N GLU A 38 13.39 -2.11 -4.16
CA GLU A 38 12.10 -2.53 -4.71
C GLU A 38 11.43 -3.51 -3.74
N ILE A 39 10.27 -3.11 -3.20
CA ILE A 39 9.48 -3.90 -2.26
C ILE A 39 8.14 -4.27 -2.89
N LEU A 40 7.73 -5.52 -2.72
CA LEU A 40 6.39 -5.97 -3.06
C LEU A 40 5.40 -5.51 -2.00
N ALA A 41 4.41 -4.71 -2.40
CA ALA A 41 3.40 -4.18 -1.50
C ALA A 41 2.00 -4.45 -2.03
N LYS A 42 1.04 -4.60 -1.12
CA LYS A 42 -0.39 -4.67 -1.44
C LYS A 42 -1.09 -3.48 -0.80
N LYS A 43 -1.92 -2.78 -1.57
CA LYS A 43 -2.66 -1.63 -1.06
C LYS A 43 -3.88 -2.13 -0.27
N TYR A 44 -3.95 -1.75 1.00
CA TYR A 44 -5.11 -2.00 1.85
C TYR A 44 -5.84 -0.69 2.18
N ARG A 45 -7.16 -0.77 2.33
CA ARG A 45 -7.99 0.29 2.92
C ARG A 45 -8.48 -0.23 4.26
N ILE A 46 -8.11 0.45 5.32
CA ILE A 46 -8.39 0.06 6.71
C ILE A 46 -9.23 1.17 7.34
N ARG A 47 -10.27 0.80 8.10
CA ARG A 47 -11.00 1.74 8.93
C ARG A 47 -10.57 1.56 10.38
N MET A 48 -10.18 2.64 11.03
CA MET A 48 -9.82 2.60 12.43
C MET A 48 -11.10 2.48 13.27
N ARG A 49 -11.16 1.46 14.12
CA ARG A 49 -12.25 1.32 15.09
C ARG A 49 -12.13 2.37 16.19
N GLY A 50 -13.26 2.99 16.54
CA GLY A 50 -13.32 3.96 17.64
C GLY A 50 -12.78 5.36 17.32
N VAL A 51 -12.40 5.61 16.07
CA VAL A 51 -11.97 6.93 15.59
C VAL A 51 -12.91 7.36 14.48
N ASP A 52 -13.68 8.41 14.73
CA ASP A 52 -14.44 9.11 13.70
C ASP A 52 -13.75 10.43 13.39
N ALA A 53 -13.38 10.62 12.12
CA ALA A 53 -12.63 11.77 11.67
C ALA A 53 -13.43 12.54 10.61
N PRO A 54 -13.44 13.88 10.64
CA PRO A 54 -14.16 14.67 9.66
C PRO A 54 -13.64 14.40 8.25
N GLU A 55 -14.55 14.47 7.27
CA GLU A 55 -14.16 14.33 5.87
C GLU A 55 -13.19 15.44 5.45
N LEU A 56 -12.35 15.18 4.44
CA LEU A 56 -11.34 16.13 3.99
C LEU A 56 -11.89 17.51 3.58
N LYS A 57 -13.17 17.58 3.18
CA LYS A 57 -13.86 18.80 2.79
C LYS A 57 -14.50 19.53 3.98
N MET A 58 -14.66 18.86 5.11
CA MET A 58 -15.22 19.43 6.34
C MET A 58 -14.15 20.23 7.11
N ALA A 59 -14.61 21.05 8.06
CA ALA A 59 -13.74 21.76 8.98
C ALA A 59 -12.79 20.77 9.68
N SER A 60 -11.51 21.14 9.80
CA SER A 60 -10.44 20.32 10.37
C SER A 60 -10.15 18.96 9.70
N GLY A 61 -10.81 18.58 8.60
CA GLY A 61 -10.53 17.32 7.89
C GLY A 61 -9.09 17.20 7.40
N LYS A 62 -8.53 18.29 6.87
CA LYS A 62 -7.11 18.35 6.47
C LYS A 62 -6.17 18.23 7.68
N GLU A 63 -6.54 18.82 8.81
CA GLU A 63 -5.75 18.80 10.05
C GLU A 63 -5.72 17.39 10.63
N SER A 64 -6.86 16.70 10.70
CA SER A 64 -6.94 15.31 11.15
C SER A 64 -6.08 14.38 10.28
N ARG A 65 -6.12 14.54 8.94
CA ARG A 65 -5.23 13.79 8.04
C ARG A 65 -3.76 14.08 8.33
N ASN A 66 -3.39 15.35 8.44
CA ASN A 66 -1.99 15.74 8.66
C ASN A 66 -1.46 15.24 10.01
N ALA A 67 -2.28 15.26 11.06
CA ALA A 67 -1.94 14.70 12.36
C ALA A 67 -1.63 13.21 12.25
N LEU A 68 -2.48 12.42 11.57
CA LEU A 68 -2.23 11.00 11.36
C LEU A 68 -0.95 10.74 10.55
N VAL A 69 -0.76 11.47 9.44
CA VAL A 69 0.45 11.35 8.61
C VAL A 69 1.71 11.69 9.40
N LYS A 70 1.67 12.70 10.28
CA LYS A 70 2.80 13.05 11.15
C LYS A 70 3.12 11.93 12.16
N LEU A 71 2.10 11.22 12.65
CA LEU A 71 2.27 10.14 13.60
C LEU A 71 2.86 8.88 12.96
N ILE A 72 2.30 8.41 11.84
CA ILE A 72 2.61 7.07 11.28
C ILE A 72 3.14 7.07 9.84
N GLY A 73 3.13 8.22 9.15
CA GLY A 73 3.56 8.31 7.76
C GLY A 73 5.02 7.87 7.58
N GLY A 74 5.25 6.91 6.69
CA GLY A 74 6.58 6.36 6.42
C GLY A 74 7.15 5.48 7.54
N LYS A 75 6.40 5.22 8.62
CA LYS A 75 6.83 4.37 9.73
C LYS A 75 6.24 2.96 9.59
N ARG A 76 6.96 1.98 10.12
CA ARG A 76 6.44 0.61 10.26
C ARG A 76 5.45 0.57 11.42
N VAL A 77 4.23 0.12 11.15
CA VAL A 77 3.16 -0.04 12.14
C VAL A 77 2.64 -1.47 12.13
N THR A 78 2.15 -1.93 13.28
CA THR A 78 1.44 -3.20 13.40
C THR A 78 -0.07 -2.91 13.41
N ILE A 79 -0.83 -3.64 12.59
CA ILE A 79 -2.29 -3.52 12.51
C ILE A 79 -2.89 -4.73 13.21
N TYR A 80 -3.75 -4.48 14.20
CA TYR A 80 -4.57 -5.51 14.83
C TYR A 80 -5.96 -5.48 14.20
N VAL A 81 -6.38 -6.60 13.62
CA VAL A 81 -7.67 -6.73 12.91
C VAL A 81 -8.68 -7.38 13.87
N TYR A 82 -9.73 -6.64 14.19
CA TYR A 82 -10.86 -7.06 15.01
C TYR A 82 -11.99 -7.68 14.18
N GLY A 83 -12.07 -7.37 12.90
CA GLY A 83 -13.03 -7.98 11.97
C GLY A 83 -12.86 -7.49 10.54
N GLN A 84 -13.68 -8.01 9.63
CA GLN A 84 -13.75 -7.54 8.24
C GLN A 84 -15.22 -7.29 7.90
N ASP A 85 -15.52 -6.18 7.26
CA ASP A 85 -16.88 -5.92 6.77
C ASP A 85 -17.17 -6.70 5.47
N GLN A 86 -18.44 -6.67 5.06
CA GLN A 86 -18.91 -7.33 3.83
C GLN A 86 -18.29 -6.76 2.54
N LEU A 87 -17.65 -5.58 2.61
CA LEU A 87 -16.96 -4.92 1.51
C LEU A 87 -15.43 -5.18 1.53
N GLY A 88 -14.96 -6.04 2.43
CA GLY A 88 -13.55 -6.40 2.56
C GLY A 88 -12.69 -5.41 3.35
N VAL A 89 -13.29 -4.40 3.98
CA VAL A 89 -12.63 -3.41 4.84
C VAL A 89 -12.38 -4.00 6.23
N MET A 90 -11.13 -4.01 6.66
CA MET A 90 -10.73 -4.48 7.98
C MET A 90 -11.01 -3.41 9.06
N TRP A 91 -11.54 -3.87 10.20
CA TRP A 91 -11.83 -3.12 11.44
C TRP A 91 -10.83 -3.47 12.53
#